data_AF-A0A7U9N0A6-F1
#
_entry.id   AF-A0A7U9N0A6-F1
#
_cell.length_a   1.000
_cell.length_b   1.000
_cell.length_c   1.000
_cell.angle_alpha   90.00
_cell.angle_beta   90.00
_cell.angle_gamma   90.00
#
_symmetry.space_group_name_H-M   'P 1'
#
loop_
_entity.id
_entity.type
_entity.pdbx_description
1 polymer ?
#
loop_
_entity_poly.entity_id
_entity_poly.type
_entity_poly.pdbx_seq_one_letter_code
_entity_poly.pdbx_strand_id
1 'polypeptide(L)'
;MKWNMLKKDSNEQNNSPDPDLTNPDAALRHVLDSLHGCLQTPDRVEGNRIYCPDWQITIEPWIEQVDQRGAVVNFHVSAPQWGKDLFECCAGMGSDTKQALGMACGSFLFSFMDGIVQMESGQTGESLETEFAGKPHRWKAYLSNIVGMGNSPQTEDARVYWDALKEEVVKRLGNQKLCFVKVFLSRSGENITGECRIDDVKSEALSSIVADMAKEWDAGYFASHKAFFFIRQEEETVLPYPYAGRQGWEILREKVRTAALMFHASGDQEQYETLPERLAQALGDATLAAECYSFLPEICAENAFDQITYAETVEILPYGREAVTCYKNQLADYWPLHNALFSLFEEGAFGDAANDIYREYIGMSAIYSVICQIKEKNGNDAMGGGVLSALLFNMDSDFEIR
;
A
#
# COMPACT_ATOMS: atom_id res chain seq x y z
N MET A 1 30.82 5.96 8.44
CA MET A 1 30.83 7.43 8.57
C MET A 1 30.56 7.76 10.04
N LYS A 2 31.38 8.60 10.71
CA LYS A 2 31.26 8.86 12.16
C LYS A 2 30.15 9.87 12.43
N TRP A 3 29.14 9.44 13.16
CA TRP A 3 28.04 10.25 13.67
C TRP A 3 28.56 11.33 14.62
N ASN A 4 28.44 12.60 14.23
CA ASN A 4 28.65 13.72 15.15
C ASN A 4 27.35 13.96 15.93
N MET A 5 27.25 13.36 17.11
CA MET A 5 26.31 13.83 18.14
C MET A 5 26.81 15.17 18.66
N LEU A 6 26.35 16.27 18.07
CA LEU A 6 26.59 17.60 18.62
C LEU A 6 25.82 17.73 19.94
N LYS A 7 26.57 17.89 21.03
CA LYS A 7 26.05 18.30 22.33
C LYS A 7 25.35 19.66 22.19
N LYS A 8 24.05 19.71 22.46
CA LYS A 8 23.32 20.96 22.68
C LYS A 8 23.71 21.49 24.07
N ASP A 9 24.19 22.73 24.13
CA ASP A 9 24.53 23.40 25.38
C ASP A 9 23.30 23.52 26.28
N SER A 10 23.46 23.04 27.52
CA SER A 10 22.46 23.08 28.58
C SER A 10 22.57 24.40 29.35
N ASN A 11 21.60 25.29 29.20
CA ASN A 11 21.26 26.23 30.26
C ASN A 11 19.87 26.83 30.03
N GLU A 12 18.88 26.16 30.61
CA GLU A 12 17.67 26.72 31.24
C GLU A 12 16.80 25.51 31.66
N GLN A 13 17.02 25.02 32.89
CA GLN A 13 16.13 24.01 33.49
C GLN A 13 14.83 24.70 33.90
N ASN A 14 13.88 24.69 32.96
CA ASN A 14 12.50 25.03 33.23
C ASN A 14 11.91 23.85 34.02
N ASN A 15 11.53 24.08 35.28
CA ASN A 15 10.93 23.10 36.20
C ASN A 15 9.46 22.78 35.84
N SER A 16 9.19 22.52 34.57
CA SER A 16 7.96 21.86 34.14
C SER A 16 8.12 20.35 34.33
N PRO A 17 7.16 19.63 34.94
CA PRO A 17 7.19 18.17 34.93
C PRO A 17 7.31 17.68 33.49
N ASP A 18 8.14 16.65 33.27
CA ASP A 18 8.26 16.03 31.94
C ASP A 18 6.85 15.69 31.43
N PRO A 19 6.55 16.00 30.16
CA PRO A 19 5.22 15.78 29.60
C PRO A 19 4.87 14.29 29.68
N ASP A 20 3.62 13.99 30.05
CA ASP A 20 3.10 12.63 30.04
C ASP A 20 2.98 12.15 28.59
N LEU A 21 3.95 11.34 28.14
CA LEU A 21 4.01 10.83 26.78
C LEU A 21 2.98 9.71 26.50
N THR A 22 2.20 9.26 27.49
CA THR A 22 1.06 8.39 27.23
C THR A 22 -0.15 9.17 26.70
N ASN A 23 -0.12 10.51 26.78
CA ASN A 23 -1.08 11.37 26.10
C ASN A 23 -0.72 11.49 24.60
N PRO A 24 -1.66 11.20 23.66
CA PRO A 24 -1.38 11.24 22.23
C PRO A 24 -0.86 12.58 21.70
N ASP A 25 -1.34 13.72 22.19
CA ASP A 25 -0.88 15.04 21.73
C ASP A 25 0.56 15.32 22.17
N ALA A 26 0.91 14.94 23.40
CA ALA A 26 2.27 15.04 23.91
C ALA A 26 3.22 14.08 23.18
N ALA A 27 2.78 12.85 22.94
CA ALA A 27 3.50 11.85 22.14
C ALA A 27 3.75 12.35 20.71
N LEU A 28 2.74 12.93 20.06
CA LEU A 28 2.86 13.49 18.72
C LEU A 28 3.91 14.61 18.66
N ARG A 29 3.87 15.55 19.60
CA ARG A 29 4.91 16.60 19.69
C ARG A 29 6.30 16.00 19.89
N HIS A 30 6.42 14.98 20.74
CA HIS A 30 7.68 14.29 20.95
C HIS A 30 8.19 13.60 19.67
N VAL A 31 7.31 13.00 18.87
CA VAL A 31 7.64 12.41 17.56
C VAL A 31 8.13 13.48 16.59
N LEU A 32 7.41 14.61 16.48
CA LEU A 32 7.80 15.72 15.60
C LEU A 32 9.18 16.28 15.99
N ASP A 33 9.42 16.51 17.28
CA ASP A 33 10.71 16.98 17.78
C ASP A 33 11.84 15.97 17.54
N SER A 34 11.52 14.67 17.56
CA SER A 34 12.48 13.58 17.33
C SER A 34 12.86 13.41 15.86
N LEU A 35 11.93 13.74 14.95
CA LEU A 35 12.18 13.71 13.52
C LEU A 35 12.86 14.99 13.02
N HIS A 36 12.54 16.15 13.63
CA HIS A 36 13.04 17.45 13.20
C HIS A 36 14.58 17.51 13.25
N GLY A 37 15.21 17.91 12.13
CA GLY A 37 16.66 17.97 11.99
C GLY A 37 17.36 16.62 11.82
N CYS A 38 16.61 15.51 11.72
CA CYS A 38 17.14 14.18 11.43
C CYS A 38 16.96 13.74 9.97
N LEU A 39 16.23 14.52 9.17
CA LEU A 39 16.07 14.32 7.74
C LEU A 39 17.29 14.94 7.05
N GLN A 40 17.93 14.25 6.11
CA GLN A 40 19.20 14.69 5.48
C GLN A 40 19.04 15.92 4.54
N THR A 41 18.01 16.72 4.77
CA THR A 41 17.61 17.93 4.06
C THR A 41 17.07 18.92 5.10
N PRO A 42 17.17 20.24 4.88
CA PRO A 42 16.52 21.21 5.74
C PRO A 42 15.02 20.91 5.88
N ASP A 43 14.52 20.94 7.10
CA ASP A 43 13.11 20.68 7.41
C ASP A 43 12.56 21.69 8.43
N ARG A 44 11.24 21.77 8.52
CA ARG A 44 10.54 22.59 9.51
C ARG A 44 9.27 21.92 9.98
N VAL A 45 8.95 22.09 11.26
CA VAL A 45 7.69 21.65 11.86
C VAL A 45 6.60 22.68 11.55
N GLU A 46 5.50 22.24 10.93
CA GLU A 46 4.33 23.05 10.58
C GLU A 46 3.05 22.46 11.19
N GLY A 47 2.72 22.85 12.43
CA GLY A 47 1.59 22.23 13.13
C GLY A 47 1.89 20.76 13.46
N ASN A 48 1.09 19.84 12.92
CA ASN A 48 1.21 18.39 13.18
C ASN A 48 2.03 17.64 12.10
N ARG A 49 2.86 18.35 11.33
CA ARG A 49 3.64 17.75 10.23
C ARG A 49 5.03 18.35 10.13
N ILE A 50 5.90 17.63 9.43
CA ILE A 50 7.23 18.11 9.01
C ILE A 50 7.20 18.35 7.52
N TYR A 51 7.75 19.48 7.09
CA TYR A 51 7.89 19.84 5.69
C TYR A 51 9.36 19.98 5.31
N CYS A 52 9.77 19.27 4.25
CA CYS A 52 11.09 19.30 3.65
C CYS A 52 11.03 20.06 2.31
N PRO A 53 11.34 21.36 2.26
CA PRO A 53 11.18 22.19 1.07
C PRO A 53 11.96 21.71 -0.16
N ASP A 54 13.19 21.22 0.01
CA ASP A 54 14.05 20.85 -1.13
C ASP A 54 13.47 19.69 -1.94
N TRP A 55 12.78 18.77 -1.27
CA TRP A 55 12.13 17.61 -1.88
C TRP A 55 10.61 17.76 -2.02
N GLN A 56 10.06 18.86 -1.51
CA GLN A 56 8.61 19.11 -1.41
C GLN A 56 7.85 17.98 -0.70
N ILE A 57 8.50 17.36 0.30
CA ILE A 57 7.92 16.26 1.07
C ILE A 57 7.23 16.79 2.31
N THR A 58 6.03 16.28 2.58
CA THR A 58 5.33 16.45 3.85
C THR A 58 5.24 15.11 4.57
N ILE A 59 5.61 15.06 5.84
CA ILE A 59 5.48 13.91 6.73
C ILE A 59 4.48 14.26 7.82
N GLU A 60 3.38 13.53 7.89
CA GLU A 60 2.31 13.68 8.88
C GLU A 60 2.25 12.43 9.77
N PRO A 61 2.87 12.47 10.96
CA PRO A 61 2.76 11.39 11.94
C PRO A 61 1.41 11.42 12.65
N TRP A 62 0.88 10.23 12.94
CA TRP A 62 -0.32 10.01 13.73
C TRP A 62 -0.07 8.93 14.78
N ILE A 63 -0.46 9.21 16.02
CA ILE A 63 -0.31 8.28 17.15
C ILE A 63 -1.53 7.35 17.16
N GLU A 64 -1.35 6.13 16.63
CA GLU A 64 -2.38 5.08 16.65
C GLU A 64 -2.57 4.54 18.06
N GLN A 65 -1.46 4.19 18.70
CA GLN A 65 -1.45 3.63 20.05
C GLN A 65 -0.20 4.11 20.79
N VAL A 66 -0.36 4.44 22.07
CA VAL A 66 0.78 4.69 22.96
C VAL A 66 0.43 4.25 24.38
N ASP A 67 1.35 3.53 25.01
CA ASP A 67 1.25 3.14 26.41
C ASP A 67 2.62 3.26 27.12
N GLN A 68 2.77 2.67 28.30
CA GLN A 68 3.99 2.76 29.09
C GLN A 68 5.22 2.11 28.44
N ARG A 69 5.04 1.17 27.51
CA ARG A 69 6.12 0.37 26.91
C ARG A 69 5.96 0.12 25.42
N GLY A 70 4.79 0.38 24.85
CA GLY A 70 4.49 0.24 23.44
C GLY A 70 4.11 1.57 22.80
N ALA A 71 4.47 1.74 21.54
CA ALA A 71 3.98 2.81 20.70
C ALA A 71 3.78 2.31 19.26
N VAL A 72 2.71 2.75 18.63
CA VAL A 72 2.44 2.56 17.20
C VAL A 72 2.22 3.94 16.59
N VAL A 73 3.09 4.30 15.66
CA VAL A 73 3.05 5.58 14.96
C VAL A 73 2.88 5.33 13.47
N ASN A 74 1.83 5.91 12.92
CA ASN A 74 1.51 5.89 11.50
C ASN A 74 2.12 7.14 10.85
N PHE A 75 2.85 6.97 9.75
CA PHE A 75 3.47 8.06 9.01
C PHE A 75 2.87 8.15 7.62
N HIS A 76 2.18 9.25 7.33
CA HIS A 76 1.74 9.59 5.98
C HIS A 76 2.78 10.51 5.34
N VAL A 77 3.29 10.13 4.18
CA VAL A 77 4.34 10.87 3.48
C VAL A 77 3.86 11.21 2.09
N SER A 78 3.84 12.50 1.74
CA SER A 78 3.31 12.98 0.46
C SER A 78 4.31 13.89 -0.25
N ALA A 79 4.35 13.78 -1.57
CA ALA A 79 5.09 14.69 -2.43
C ALA A 79 4.42 14.78 -3.82
N PRO A 80 4.30 15.97 -4.44
CA PRO A 80 3.59 16.13 -5.71
C PRO A 80 4.14 15.25 -6.84
N GLN A 81 5.45 14.96 -6.83
CA GLN A 81 6.14 14.22 -7.88
C GLN A 81 5.86 12.70 -7.86
N TRP A 82 5.31 12.14 -6.78
CA TRP A 82 5.09 10.70 -6.66
C TRP A 82 3.74 10.24 -7.23
N GLY A 83 2.82 11.17 -7.50
CA GLY A 83 1.48 10.86 -7.99
C GLY A 83 0.56 10.17 -6.99
N LYS A 84 1.04 9.90 -5.76
CA LYS A 84 0.31 9.27 -4.66
C LYS A 84 0.95 9.59 -3.31
N ASP A 85 0.20 9.36 -2.25
CA ASP A 85 0.70 9.40 -0.88
C ASP A 85 1.24 8.03 -0.48
N LEU A 86 2.24 8.03 0.39
CA LEU A 86 2.85 6.82 0.94
C LEU A 86 2.51 6.70 2.42
N PHE A 87 2.50 5.47 2.91
CA PHE A 87 2.15 5.14 4.28
C PHE A 87 3.14 4.15 4.87
N GLU A 88 3.53 4.37 6.13
CA GLU A 88 4.23 3.36 6.93
C GLU A 88 3.76 3.36 8.37
N CYS A 89 3.50 2.16 8.89
CA CYS A 89 3.20 1.91 10.30
C CYS A 89 4.45 1.40 11.03
N CYS A 90 4.89 2.13 12.06
CA CYS A 90 6.03 1.77 12.89
C CYS A 90 5.61 1.49 14.33
N ALA A 91 5.81 0.24 14.75
CA ALA A 91 5.70 -0.17 16.15
C ALA A 91 7.07 -0.09 16.84
N GLY A 92 7.07 0.34 18.11
CA GLY A 92 8.24 0.34 18.97
C GLY A 92 7.90 -0.20 20.36
N MET A 93 8.84 -0.94 20.97
CA MET A 93 8.69 -1.49 22.32
C MET A 93 9.89 -1.13 23.19
N GLY A 94 9.69 -0.37 24.26
CA GLY A 94 10.74 0.11 25.15
C GLY A 94 10.52 -0.21 26.61
N SER A 95 11.51 0.13 27.44
CA SER A 95 11.35 0.05 28.89
C SER A 95 10.45 1.16 29.46
N ASP A 96 10.27 2.23 28.69
CA ASP A 96 9.37 3.36 28.93
C ASP A 96 8.77 3.88 27.60
N THR A 97 7.77 4.77 27.68
CA THR A 97 7.07 5.35 26.52
C THR A 97 8.01 6.12 25.59
N LYS A 98 9.02 6.83 26.14
CA LYS A 98 9.98 7.61 25.36
C LYS A 98 10.83 6.70 24.48
N GLN A 99 11.31 5.59 25.03
CA GLN A 99 12.05 4.59 24.27
C GLN A 99 11.17 3.90 23.22
N ALA A 100 9.92 3.61 23.54
CA ALA A 100 8.98 3.03 22.59
C ALA A 100 8.75 3.96 21.37
N LEU A 101 8.47 5.24 21.63
CA LEU A 101 8.35 6.26 20.57
C LEU A 101 9.67 6.43 19.80
N GLY A 102 10.81 6.50 20.50
CA GLY A 102 12.13 6.58 19.87
C GLY A 102 12.44 5.40 18.95
N MET A 103 12.01 4.19 19.30
CA MET A 103 12.12 3.02 18.43
C MET A 103 11.21 3.08 17.20
N ALA A 104 9.97 3.55 17.36
CA ALA A 104 9.07 3.75 16.22
C ALA A 104 9.64 4.80 15.25
N CYS A 105 10.10 5.95 15.75
CA CYS A 105 10.77 6.98 14.95
C CYS A 105 12.06 6.47 14.31
N GLY A 106 12.88 5.71 15.05
CA GLY A 106 14.11 5.12 14.55
C GLY A 106 13.84 4.14 13.41
N SER A 107 12.84 3.26 13.55
CA SER A 107 12.43 2.38 12.46
C SER A 107 12.04 3.18 11.23
N PHE A 108 11.20 4.21 11.37
CA PHE A 108 10.80 5.04 10.24
C PHE A 108 11.98 5.75 9.56
N LEU A 109 12.85 6.39 10.34
CA LEU A 109 14.00 7.14 9.84
C LEU A 109 15.03 6.23 9.14
N PHE A 110 15.36 5.09 9.75
CA PHE A 110 16.43 4.22 9.28
C PHE A 110 15.99 3.19 8.25
N SER A 111 14.69 2.97 8.03
CA SER A 111 14.21 2.17 6.90
C SER A 111 13.50 3.04 5.87
N PHE A 112 12.32 3.56 6.19
CA PHE A 112 11.44 4.17 5.20
C PHE A 112 12.04 5.47 4.63
N MET A 113 12.42 6.40 5.50
CA MET A 113 13.01 7.67 5.06
C MET A 113 14.40 7.51 4.46
N ASP A 114 15.19 6.51 4.87
CA ASP A 114 16.48 6.24 4.26
C ASP A 114 16.34 5.97 2.75
N GLY A 115 15.39 5.12 2.35
CA GLY A 115 15.13 4.88 0.92
C GLY A 115 14.65 6.11 0.17
N ILE A 116 13.80 6.95 0.80
CA ILE A 116 13.38 8.24 0.23
C ILE A 116 14.56 9.18 0.06
N VAL A 117 15.45 9.27 1.04
CA VAL A 117 16.67 10.09 0.96
C VAL A 117 17.54 9.61 -0.20
N GLN A 118 17.73 8.31 -0.36
CA GLN A 118 18.51 7.77 -1.49
C GLN A 118 17.88 8.15 -2.84
N MET A 119 16.55 8.07 -2.94
CA MET A 119 15.80 8.45 -4.14
C MET A 119 15.90 9.94 -4.45
N GLU A 120 15.69 10.83 -3.47
CA GLU A 120 15.59 12.27 -3.70
C GLU A 120 16.93 13.01 -3.65
N SER A 121 17.98 12.42 -3.06
CA SER A 121 19.35 12.96 -3.12
C SER A 121 20.07 12.68 -4.46
N GLY A 122 19.40 11.99 -5.39
CA GLY A 122 19.96 11.68 -6.71
C GLY A 122 21.09 10.65 -6.67
N GLN A 123 21.10 9.76 -5.67
CA GLN A 123 22.02 8.62 -5.68
C GLN A 123 21.74 7.73 -6.91
N THR A 124 22.74 6.98 -7.35
CA THR A 124 22.58 6.10 -8.51
C THR A 124 21.72 4.89 -8.13
N GLY A 125 20.43 4.96 -8.45
CA GLY A 125 19.51 3.83 -8.39
C GLY A 125 19.79 2.80 -9.49
N GLU A 126 19.32 1.57 -9.29
CA GLU A 126 19.43 0.50 -10.28
C GLU A 126 18.42 0.71 -11.41
N SER A 127 18.88 0.68 -12.66
CA SER A 127 18.01 0.83 -13.84
C SER A 127 17.22 -0.45 -14.12
N LEU A 128 15.92 -0.30 -14.40
CA LEU A 128 15.04 -1.38 -14.85
C LEU A 128 14.26 -0.94 -16.08
N GLU A 129 13.88 -1.90 -16.92
CA GLU A 129 12.96 -1.67 -18.05
C GLU A 129 11.84 -2.70 -18.00
N THR A 130 10.60 -2.26 -18.23
CA THR A 130 9.42 -3.12 -18.34
C THR A 130 8.59 -2.73 -19.56
N GLU A 131 7.68 -3.62 -19.96
CA GLU A 131 6.64 -3.31 -20.95
C GLU A 131 5.29 -3.66 -20.35
N PHE A 132 4.33 -2.74 -20.42
CA PHE A 132 2.95 -2.98 -20.02
C PHE A 132 2.01 -2.35 -21.05
N ALA A 133 0.94 -3.07 -21.43
CA ALA A 133 0.02 -2.66 -22.49
C ALA A 133 0.71 -2.22 -23.82
N GLY A 134 1.83 -2.86 -24.17
CA GLY A 134 2.64 -2.52 -25.34
C GLY A 134 3.40 -1.19 -25.24
N LYS A 135 3.58 -0.67 -24.03
CA LYS A 135 4.29 0.58 -23.74
C LYS A 135 5.54 0.30 -22.90
N PRO A 136 6.73 0.78 -23.30
CA PRO A 136 7.93 0.62 -22.51
C PRO A 136 7.95 1.60 -21.34
N HIS A 137 8.40 1.13 -20.18
CA HIS A 137 8.60 1.93 -18.98
C HIS A 137 10.04 1.75 -18.48
N ARG A 138 10.67 2.86 -18.07
CA ARG A 138 12.01 2.84 -17.48
C ARG A 138 11.94 3.28 -16.03
N TRP A 139 12.73 2.61 -15.18
CA TRP A 139 12.65 2.78 -13.74
C TRP A 139 14.03 2.92 -13.11
N LYS A 140 14.04 3.51 -11.91
CA LYS A 140 15.16 3.52 -10.98
C LYS A 140 14.72 2.93 -9.65
N ALA A 141 15.38 1.87 -9.20
CA ALA A 141 15.15 1.27 -7.89
C ALA A 141 16.18 1.79 -6.86
N TYR A 142 15.69 2.19 -5.70
CA TYR A 142 16.45 2.69 -4.56
C TYR A 142 16.13 1.82 -3.35
N LEU A 143 17.16 1.29 -2.70
CA LEU A 143 17.00 0.29 -1.64
C LEU A 143 17.33 0.95 -0.30
N SER A 144 16.42 0.90 0.67
CA SER A 144 16.71 1.42 2.00
C SER A 144 17.75 0.57 2.73
N ASN A 145 18.25 1.07 3.86
CA ASN A 145 18.86 0.23 4.88
C ASN A 145 17.87 -0.82 5.43
N ILE A 146 18.44 -1.83 6.09
CA ILE A 146 17.69 -2.82 6.85
C ILE A 146 17.62 -2.37 8.31
N VAL A 147 16.42 -2.32 8.87
CA VAL A 147 16.22 -2.19 10.32
C VAL A 147 16.02 -3.58 10.90
N GLY A 148 16.98 -4.04 11.69
CA GLY A 148 16.94 -5.31 12.40
C GLY A 148 16.54 -5.16 13.87
N MET A 149 15.82 -6.15 14.39
CA MET A 149 15.50 -6.27 15.81
C MET A 149 15.76 -7.69 16.31
N GLY A 150 16.10 -7.80 17.60
CA GLY A 150 16.37 -9.08 18.24
C GLY A 150 17.68 -9.71 17.77
N ASN A 151 17.71 -11.04 17.68
CA ASN A 151 18.88 -11.80 17.23
C ASN A 151 18.88 -11.98 15.70
N SER A 152 18.62 -10.91 14.96
CA SER A 152 18.56 -10.99 13.51
C SER A 152 19.95 -11.13 12.87
N PRO A 153 20.06 -11.86 11.74
CA PRO A 153 21.35 -12.01 11.05
C PRO A 153 21.98 -10.66 10.73
N GLN A 154 23.29 -10.56 10.84
CA GLN A 154 23.99 -9.36 10.35
C GLN A 154 23.98 -9.40 8.81
N THR A 155 23.27 -8.46 8.21
CA THR A 155 23.19 -8.28 6.76
C THR A 155 23.71 -6.90 6.42
N GLU A 156 24.61 -6.81 5.45
CA GLU A 156 25.29 -5.55 5.11
C GLU A 156 24.37 -4.56 4.40
N ASP A 157 23.50 -5.02 3.50
CA ASP A 157 22.56 -4.17 2.77
C ASP A 157 21.26 -4.89 2.38
N ALA A 158 20.25 -4.12 1.96
CA ALA A 158 18.96 -4.64 1.52
C ALA A 158 19.00 -5.35 0.15
N ARG A 159 20.17 -5.45 -0.52
CA ARG A 159 20.27 -6.16 -1.81
C ARG A 159 19.97 -7.63 -1.65
N VAL A 160 20.24 -8.24 -0.49
CA VAL A 160 19.89 -9.65 -0.24
C VAL A 160 18.40 -9.93 -0.49
N TYR A 161 17.53 -8.96 -0.17
CA TYR A 161 16.10 -9.06 -0.38
C TYR A 161 15.72 -8.65 -1.80
N TRP A 162 16.35 -7.59 -2.31
CA TRP A 162 16.11 -7.13 -3.67
C TRP A 162 16.44 -8.23 -4.69
N ASP A 163 17.59 -8.87 -4.58
CA ASP A 163 18.03 -9.92 -5.50
C ASP A 163 17.08 -11.12 -5.47
N ALA A 164 16.46 -11.42 -4.32
CA ALA A 164 15.48 -12.49 -4.18
C ALA A 164 14.08 -12.13 -4.75
N LEU A 165 13.72 -10.84 -4.76
CA LEU A 165 12.36 -10.38 -5.07
C LEU A 165 12.24 -9.69 -6.42
N LYS A 166 13.34 -9.16 -6.97
CA LYS A 166 13.37 -8.27 -8.14
C LYS A 166 12.57 -8.82 -9.32
N GLU A 167 12.79 -10.08 -9.69
CA GLU A 167 12.13 -10.68 -10.85
C GLU A 167 10.60 -10.68 -10.71
N GLU A 168 10.10 -10.92 -9.51
CA GLU A 168 8.67 -10.94 -9.22
C GLU A 168 8.09 -9.53 -9.02
N VAL A 169 8.83 -8.63 -8.37
CA VAL A 169 8.44 -7.23 -8.23
C VAL A 169 8.28 -6.56 -9.60
N VAL A 170 9.23 -6.79 -10.51
CA VAL A 170 9.23 -6.19 -11.86
C VAL A 170 7.99 -6.58 -12.67
N LYS A 171 7.45 -7.80 -12.48
CA LYS A 171 6.21 -8.25 -13.15
C LYS A 171 4.97 -7.48 -12.72
N ARG A 172 5.02 -6.79 -11.58
CA ARG A 172 3.89 -6.05 -10.99
C ARG A 172 3.95 -4.55 -11.29
N LEU A 173 4.97 -4.09 -12.03
CA LEU A 173 5.12 -2.69 -12.43
C LEU A 173 4.29 -2.39 -13.69
N GLY A 174 3.32 -1.49 -13.56
CA GLY A 174 2.48 -0.95 -14.65
C GLY A 174 2.88 0.48 -15.00
N ASN A 175 1.90 1.36 -15.20
CA ASN A 175 2.16 2.79 -15.43
C ASN A 175 1.94 3.62 -14.15
N GLN A 176 3.01 3.85 -13.38
CA GLN A 176 2.94 4.48 -12.05
C GLN A 176 4.19 5.32 -11.79
N LYS A 177 4.03 6.59 -11.36
CA LYS A 177 5.18 7.49 -11.09
C LYS A 177 6.17 6.94 -10.05
N LEU A 178 5.66 6.22 -9.07
CA LEU A 178 6.43 5.59 -7.99
C LEU A 178 5.71 4.30 -7.60
N CYS A 179 6.46 3.25 -7.28
CA CYS A 179 6.02 2.08 -6.53
C CYS A 179 6.91 1.94 -5.29
N PHE A 180 6.36 1.56 -4.14
CA PHE A 180 7.17 1.19 -2.99
C PHE A 180 6.90 -0.25 -2.56
N VAL A 181 7.96 -0.97 -2.24
CA VAL A 181 7.90 -2.35 -1.78
C VAL A 181 8.32 -2.39 -0.34
N LYS A 182 7.46 -2.91 0.54
CA LYS A 182 7.77 -3.17 1.95
C LYS A 182 8.16 -4.63 2.10
N VAL A 183 9.30 -4.88 2.70
CA VAL A 183 9.78 -6.22 3.05
C VAL A 183 9.85 -6.32 4.57
N PHE A 184 9.09 -7.25 5.14
CA PHE A 184 9.16 -7.61 6.54
C PHE A 184 9.29 -9.12 6.67
N LEU A 185 10.26 -9.55 7.48
CA LEU A 185 10.47 -10.94 7.80
C LEU A 185 10.80 -11.05 9.28
N SER A 186 10.17 -11.99 9.96
CA SER A 186 10.47 -12.27 11.36
C SER A 186 10.39 -13.75 11.67
N ARG A 187 11.14 -14.14 12.71
CA ARG A 187 11.11 -15.47 13.31
C ARG A 187 11.02 -15.33 14.83
N SER A 188 10.02 -15.98 15.40
CA SER A 188 9.79 -16.05 16.85
C SER A 188 9.56 -17.51 17.25
N GLY A 189 10.62 -18.20 17.66
CA GLY A 189 10.59 -19.66 17.84
C GLY A 189 10.29 -20.39 16.53
N GLU A 190 9.17 -21.11 16.49
CA GLU A 190 8.67 -21.81 15.29
C GLU A 190 7.80 -20.93 14.38
N ASN A 191 7.35 -19.78 14.87
CA ASN A 191 6.53 -18.87 14.09
C ASN A 191 7.40 -18.06 13.13
N ILE A 192 7.10 -18.17 11.84
CA ILE A 192 7.76 -17.43 10.77
C ILE A 192 6.72 -16.53 10.12
N THR A 193 7.07 -15.26 9.96
CA THR A 193 6.25 -14.30 9.23
C THR A 193 7.09 -13.74 8.12
N GLY A 194 6.64 -13.93 6.88
CA GLY A 194 7.11 -13.18 5.73
C GLY A 194 5.97 -12.33 5.21
N GLU A 195 6.22 -11.04 5.03
CA GLU A 195 5.27 -10.11 4.46
C GLU A 195 6.00 -9.22 3.45
N CYS A 196 5.56 -9.29 2.21
CA CYS A 196 6.01 -8.40 1.16
C CYS A 196 4.80 -7.70 0.56
N ARG A 197 4.82 -6.37 0.55
CA ARG A 197 3.74 -5.53 0.02
C ARG A 197 4.26 -4.63 -1.09
N ILE A 198 3.49 -4.46 -2.16
CA ILE A 198 3.71 -3.43 -3.17
C ILE A 198 2.60 -2.40 -3.00
N ASP A 199 2.96 -1.16 -2.71
CA ASP A 199 2.01 -0.08 -2.49
C ASP A 199 0.96 -0.41 -1.41
N ASP A 200 1.45 -1.01 -0.32
CA ASP A 200 0.67 -1.54 0.80
C ASP A 200 -0.31 -2.68 0.48
N VAL A 201 -0.26 -3.22 -0.74
CA VAL A 201 -0.96 -4.45 -1.13
C VAL A 201 -0.05 -5.65 -0.89
N LYS A 202 -0.47 -6.55 0.01
CA LYS A 202 0.25 -7.79 0.27
C LYS A 202 0.24 -8.70 -0.96
N SER A 203 1.42 -9.22 -1.32
CA SER A 203 1.57 -10.30 -2.29
C SER A 203 1.92 -11.59 -1.56
N GLU A 204 1.08 -12.62 -1.70
CA GLU A 204 1.34 -13.94 -1.10
C GLU A 204 2.54 -14.62 -1.75
N ALA A 205 2.73 -14.42 -3.06
CA ALA A 205 3.88 -14.97 -3.78
C ALA A 205 5.20 -14.37 -3.26
N LEU A 206 5.28 -13.04 -3.17
CA LEU A 206 6.47 -12.36 -2.63
C LEU A 206 6.66 -12.62 -1.13
N SER A 207 5.56 -12.67 -0.37
CA SER A 207 5.57 -12.97 1.08
C SER A 207 6.14 -14.36 1.37
N SER A 208 5.84 -15.34 0.51
CA SER A 208 6.36 -16.70 0.63
C SER A 208 7.89 -16.73 0.44
N ILE A 209 8.43 -15.99 -0.54
CA ILE A 209 9.88 -15.90 -0.77
C ILE A 209 10.59 -15.37 0.47
N VAL A 210 10.09 -14.30 1.09
CA VAL A 210 10.70 -13.73 2.29
C VAL A 210 10.49 -14.60 3.53
N ALA A 211 9.34 -15.28 3.65
CA ALA A 211 9.14 -16.28 4.71
C ALA A 211 10.18 -17.41 4.63
N ASP A 212 10.49 -17.88 3.43
CA ASP A 212 11.51 -18.91 3.21
C ASP A 212 12.90 -18.44 3.63
N MET A 213 13.25 -17.18 3.39
CA MET A 213 14.52 -16.62 3.85
C MET A 213 14.63 -16.59 5.40
N ALA A 214 13.53 -16.36 6.10
CA ALA A 214 13.51 -16.31 7.57
C ALA A 214 13.57 -17.70 8.23
N LYS A 215 13.22 -18.78 7.51
CA LYS A 215 13.29 -20.17 8.00
C LYS A 215 14.71 -20.58 8.43
N GLU A 216 15.72 -19.98 7.83
CA GLU A 216 17.12 -20.34 8.05
C GLU A 216 17.76 -19.57 9.22
N TRP A 217 17.03 -18.66 9.87
CA TRP A 217 17.61 -17.78 10.90
C TRP A 217 17.73 -18.46 12.26
N ASP A 218 18.90 -18.39 12.89
CA ASP A 218 19.04 -18.72 14.31
C ASP A 218 18.55 -17.54 15.18
N ALA A 219 17.23 -17.40 15.28
CA ALA A 219 16.57 -16.24 15.87
C ALA A 219 16.50 -16.25 17.42
N GLY A 220 16.83 -17.37 18.07
CA GLY A 220 16.57 -17.56 19.50
C GLY A 220 15.11 -17.27 19.84
N TYR A 221 14.86 -16.21 20.63
CA TYR A 221 13.51 -15.78 21.00
C TYR A 221 12.80 -15.01 19.89
N PHE A 222 13.49 -14.05 19.26
CA PHE A 222 12.92 -13.17 18.25
C PHE A 222 14.01 -12.57 17.37
N ALA A 223 13.74 -12.53 16.07
CA ALA A 223 14.50 -11.78 15.08
C ALA A 223 13.54 -11.19 14.05
N SER A 224 13.78 -9.96 13.60
CA SER A 224 13.08 -9.41 12.45
C SER A 224 13.96 -8.47 11.64
N HIS A 225 13.76 -8.44 10.33
CA HIS A 225 14.26 -7.37 9.47
C HIS A 225 13.08 -6.64 8.80
N LYS A 226 13.24 -5.34 8.60
CA LYS A 226 12.35 -4.48 7.81
C LYS A 226 13.19 -3.69 6.80
N ALA A 227 12.79 -3.69 5.53
CA ALA A 227 13.43 -2.94 4.45
C ALA A 227 12.39 -2.43 3.45
N PHE A 228 12.77 -1.43 2.66
CA PHE A 228 11.92 -0.81 1.64
C PHE A 228 12.67 -0.66 0.32
N PHE A 229 11.96 -0.82 -0.78
CA PHE A 229 12.44 -0.47 -2.12
C PHE A 229 11.53 0.62 -2.69
N PHE A 230 12.12 1.70 -3.17
CA PHE A 230 11.41 2.76 -3.89
C PHE A 230 11.77 2.66 -5.35
N ILE A 231 10.78 2.46 -6.22
CA ILE A 231 10.97 2.20 -7.65
C ILE A 231 10.28 3.34 -8.40
N ARG A 232 11.07 4.32 -8.84
CA ARG A 232 10.57 5.53 -9.51
C ARG A 232 10.62 5.37 -11.01
N GLN A 233 9.51 5.66 -11.68
CA GLN A 233 9.46 5.68 -13.14
C GLN A 233 10.13 6.95 -13.67
N GLU A 234 10.89 6.83 -14.75
CA GLU A 234 11.42 7.98 -15.48
C GLU A 234 10.28 8.74 -16.15
N GLU A 235 10.21 10.06 -15.93
CA GLU A 235 9.08 10.92 -16.35
C GLU A 235 8.84 10.84 -17.87
N GLU A 236 9.88 10.59 -18.68
CA GLU A 236 9.77 10.43 -20.13
C GLU A 236 8.99 9.19 -20.57
N THR A 237 8.75 8.24 -19.67
CA THR A 237 8.00 7.00 -19.94
C THR A 237 6.70 6.89 -19.15
N VAL A 238 6.39 7.85 -18.28
CA VAL A 238 5.13 7.92 -17.55
C VAL A 238 4.02 8.31 -18.52
N LEU A 239 2.96 7.52 -18.59
CA LEU A 239 1.76 7.84 -19.35
C LEU A 239 0.81 8.66 -18.48
N PRO A 240 0.08 9.64 -19.06
CA PRO A 240 -0.89 10.44 -18.33
C PRO A 240 -1.98 9.56 -17.69
N TYR A 241 -2.26 9.80 -16.41
CA TYR A 241 -3.34 9.14 -15.68
C TYR A 241 -4.29 10.21 -15.10
N PRO A 242 -5.58 10.24 -15.49
CA PRO A 242 -6.51 11.30 -15.09
C PRO A 242 -6.73 11.42 -13.58
N TYR A 243 -6.52 10.32 -12.84
CA TYR A 243 -6.81 10.24 -11.41
C TYR A 243 -5.54 10.27 -10.54
N ALA A 244 -4.40 10.65 -11.11
CA ALA A 244 -3.15 10.79 -10.35
C ALA A 244 -3.21 11.96 -9.34
N GLY A 245 -2.57 11.76 -8.18
CA GLY A 245 -2.45 12.77 -7.13
C GLY A 245 -3.78 13.11 -6.44
N ARG A 246 -3.71 13.99 -5.44
CA ARG A 246 -4.85 14.29 -4.56
C ARG A 246 -6.11 14.77 -5.28
N GLN A 247 -5.96 15.64 -6.28
CA GLN A 247 -7.13 16.14 -7.03
C GLN A 247 -7.75 15.02 -7.88
N GLY A 248 -6.93 14.22 -8.55
CA GLY A 248 -7.38 13.08 -9.34
C GLY A 248 -8.07 12.02 -8.48
N TRP A 249 -7.54 11.78 -7.28
CA TRP A 249 -8.12 10.89 -6.28
C TRP A 249 -9.54 11.28 -5.89
N GLU A 250 -9.81 12.56 -5.56
CA GLU A 250 -11.18 12.98 -5.22
C GLU A 250 -12.14 12.83 -6.41
N ILE A 251 -11.66 13.06 -7.65
CA ILE A 251 -12.46 12.84 -8.85
C ILE A 251 -12.80 11.35 -8.99
N LEU A 252 -11.83 10.46 -8.80
CA LEU A 252 -12.05 9.01 -8.84
C LEU A 252 -13.07 8.59 -7.78
N ARG A 253 -12.93 9.07 -6.54
CA ARG A 253 -13.87 8.76 -5.45
C ARG A 253 -15.31 9.14 -5.79
N GLU A 254 -15.53 10.35 -6.31
CA GLU A 254 -16.88 10.78 -6.71
C GLU A 254 -17.44 9.93 -7.87
N LYS A 255 -16.59 9.49 -8.80
CA LYS A 255 -16.98 8.57 -9.88
C LYS A 255 -17.34 7.18 -9.36
N VAL A 256 -16.54 6.61 -8.45
CA VAL A 256 -16.83 5.31 -7.80
C VAL A 256 -18.12 5.38 -7.00
N ARG A 257 -18.32 6.47 -6.24
CA ARG A 257 -19.56 6.71 -5.51
C ARG A 257 -20.76 6.74 -6.45
N THR A 258 -20.64 7.45 -7.56
CA THR A 258 -21.69 7.54 -8.60
C THR A 258 -21.99 6.15 -9.16
N ALA A 259 -20.96 5.37 -9.49
CA ALA A 259 -21.12 4.02 -10.01
C ALA A 259 -21.85 3.08 -9.03
N ALA A 260 -21.47 3.10 -7.75
CA ALA A 260 -22.12 2.31 -6.70
C ALA A 260 -23.59 2.66 -6.49
N LEU A 261 -23.92 3.95 -6.47
CA LEU A 261 -25.31 4.40 -6.36
C LEU A 261 -26.14 4.06 -7.60
N MET A 262 -25.56 4.15 -8.79
CA MET A 262 -26.23 3.77 -10.04
C MET A 262 -26.47 2.26 -10.14
N PHE A 263 -25.52 1.45 -9.68
CA PHE A 263 -25.66 0.00 -9.57
C PHE A 263 -26.85 -0.35 -8.67
N HIS A 264 -26.86 0.18 -7.43
CA HIS A 264 -27.96 -0.06 -6.48
C HIS A 264 -29.32 0.46 -6.95
N ALA A 265 -29.34 1.57 -7.69
CA ALA A 265 -30.57 2.11 -8.27
C ALA A 265 -31.12 1.29 -9.45
N SER A 266 -30.39 0.28 -9.94
CA SER A 266 -30.85 -0.59 -11.03
C SER A 266 -31.72 -1.70 -10.46
N GLY A 267 -33.01 -1.41 -10.32
CA GLY A 267 -34.00 -2.27 -9.65
C GLY A 267 -34.65 -3.33 -10.55
N ASP A 268 -34.36 -3.32 -11.85
CA ASP A 268 -34.85 -4.30 -12.82
C ASP A 268 -33.76 -4.71 -13.82
N GLN A 269 -34.06 -5.75 -14.60
CA GLN A 269 -33.13 -6.35 -15.56
C GLN A 269 -32.76 -5.41 -16.71
N GLU A 270 -33.69 -4.57 -17.19
CA GLU A 270 -33.42 -3.62 -18.28
C GLU A 270 -32.45 -2.53 -17.82
N GLN A 271 -32.64 -2.02 -16.60
CA GLN A 271 -31.75 -1.05 -15.99
C GLN A 271 -30.35 -1.62 -15.75
N TYR A 272 -30.27 -2.90 -15.38
CA TYR A 272 -29.00 -3.60 -15.20
C TYR A 272 -28.28 -3.84 -16.54
N GLU A 273 -28.99 -4.32 -17.57
CA GLU A 273 -28.42 -4.57 -18.90
C GLU A 273 -27.89 -3.28 -19.57
N THR A 274 -28.55 -2.14 -19.31
CA THR A 274 -28.12 -0.82 -19.82
C THR A 274 -27.15 -0.09 -18.88
N LEU A 275 -26.79 -0.68 -17.73
CA LEU A 275 -25.92 -0.05 -16.74
C LEU A 275 -24.53 0.32 -17.31
N PRO A 276 -23.83 -0.52 -18.10
CA PRO A 276 -22.53 -0.16 -18.66
C PRO A 276 -22.54 1.14 -19.47
N GLU A 277 -23.54 1.31 -20.34
CA GLU A 277 -23.70 2.49 -21.20
C GLU A 277 -24.03 3.74 -20.36
N ARG A 278 -24.91 3.57 -19.36
CA ARG A 278 -25.27 4.64 -18.43
C ARG A 278 -24.07 5.07 -17.58
N LEU A 279 -23.24 4.13 -17.13
CA LEU A 279 -22.01 4.41 -16.39
C LEU A 279 -21.01 5.16 -17.28
N ALA A 280 -20.76 4.70 -18.51
CA ALA A 280 -19.85 5.37 -19.43
C ALA A 280 -20.24 6.84 -19.65
N GLN A 281 -21.55 7.10 -19.82
CA GLN A 281 -22.08 8.46 -19.94
C GLN A 281 -21.92 9.27 -18.65
N ALA A 282 -22.25 8.70 -17.49
CA ALA A 282 -22.22 9.40 -16.21
C ALA A 282 -20.79 9.72 -15.75
N LEU A 283 -19.86 8.79 -15.97
CA LEU A 283 -18.46 8.93 -15.56
C LEU A 283 -17.63 9.71 -16.58
N GLY A 284 -18.08 9.82 -17.83
CA GLY A 284 -17.32 10.43 -18.92
C GLY A 284 -16.00 9.72 -19.22
N ASP A 285 -15.89 8.45 -18.83
CA ASP A 285 -14.73 7.58 -18.98
C ASP A 285 -15.25 6.14 -19.14
N ALA A 286 -15.26 5.65 -20.39
CA ALA A 286 -15.80 4.33 -20.72
C ALA A 286 -14.95 3.20 -20.13
N THR A 287 -13.62 3.37 -20.09
CA THR A 287 -12.70 2.41 -19.46
C THR A 287 -13.03 2.27 -17.98
N LEU A 288 -13.06 3.40 -17.25
CA LEU A 288 -13.39 3.38 -15.82
C LEU A 288 -14.80 2.83 -15.55
N ALA A 289 -15.77 3.11 -16.41
CA ALA A 289 -17.11 2.57 -16.31
C ALA A 289 -17.13 1.03 -16.42
N ALA A 290 -16.41 0.47 -17.38
CA ALA A 290 -16.26 -0.98 -17.54
C ALA A 290 -15.57 -1.63 -16.33
N GLU A 291 -14.54 -0.97 -15.79
CA GLU A 291 -13.84 -1.41 -14.58
C GLU A 291 -14.73 -1.32 -13.34
N CYS A 292 -15.51 -0.24 -13.17
CA CYS A 292 -16.44 -0.13 -12.04
C CYS A 292 -17.52 -1.21 -12.10
N TYR A 293 -18.07 -1.47 -13.29
CA TYR A 293 -19.07 -2.52 -13.51
C TYR A 293 -18.50 -3.92 -13.23
N SER A 294 -17.26 -4.17 -13.65
CA SER A 294 -16.66 -5.50 -13.62
C SER A 294 -15.90 -5.80 -12.32
N PHE A 295 -15.14 -4.85 -11.79
CA PHE A 295 -14.21 -5.08 -10.68
C PHE A 295 -14.86 -4.87 -9.31
N LEU A 296 -15.78 -3.91 -9.14
CA LEU A 296 -16.37 -3.61 -7.81
C LEU A 296 -17.10 -4.80 -7.18
N PRO A 297 -17.89 -5.62 -7.92
CA PRO A 297 -18.47 -6.85 -7.36
C PRO A 297 -17.41 -7.78 -6.78
N GLU A 298 -16.32 -8.00 -7.54
CA GLU A 298 -15.25 -8.93 -7.18
C GLU A 298 -14.40 -8.38 -6.02
N ILE A 299 -14.10 -7.07 -6.02
CA ILE A 299 -13.44 -6.37 -4.92
C ILE A 299 -14.24 -6.55 -3.61
N CYS A 300 -15.58 -6.40 -3.65
CA CYS A 300 -16.41 -6.63 -2.48
C CYS A 300 -16.38 -8.09 -2.02
N ALA A 301 -16.39 -9.05 -2.96
CA ALA A 301 -16.32 -10.46 -2.64
C ALA A 301 -14.96 -10.86 -2.06
N GLU A 302 -13.84 -10.37 -2.60
CA GLU A 302 -12.50 -10.59 -2.05
C GLU A 302 -12.39 -10.07 -0.61
N ASN A 303 -12.97 -8.89 -0.34
CA ASN A 303 -13.02 -8.33 1.00
C ASN A 303 -13.92 -9.12 1.97
N ALA A 304 -15.04 -9.67 1.49
CA ALA A 304 -16.00 -10.41 2.32
C ALA A 304 -15.52 -11.81 2.72
N PHE A 305 -14.56 -12.39 1.99
CA PHE A 305 -14.12 -13.78 2.17
C PHE A 305 -12.60 -13.89 2.35
N ASP A 306 -12.10 -13.27 3.42
CA ASP A 306 -10.68 -13.20 3.82
C ASP A 306 -9.97 -14.55 4.09
N GLN A 307 -10.71 -15.67 4.18
CA GLN A 307 -10.17 -17.01 4.42
C GLN A 307 -9.58 -17.66 3.17
N ILE A 308 -9.82 -17.07 1.99
CA ILE A 308 -9.38 -17.56 0.69
C ILE A 308 -8.23 -16.71 0.16
N THR A 309 -7.29 -17.36 -0.51
CA THR A 309 -6.26 -16.68 -1.30
C THR A 309 -6.73 -16.48 -2.74
N TYR A 310 -6.63 -15.25 -3.22
CA TYR A 310 -7.00 -14.88 -4.59
C TYR A 310 -5.78 -14.77 -5.47
N ALA A 311 -5.95 -15.05 -6.77
CA ALA A 311 -4.91 -14.75 -7.74
C ALA A 311 -4.58 -13.25 -7.74
N GLU A 312 -3.28 -12.95 -7.75
CA GLU A 312 -2.77 -11.58 -7.92
C GLU A 312 -2.90 -11.09 -9.37
N THR A 313 -3.24 -12.00 -10.29
CA THR A 313 -3.45 -11.75 -11.72
C THR A 313 -4.92 -11.84 -12.10
N VAL A 314 -5.28 -11.12 -13.16
CA VAL A 314 -6.56 -11.19 -13.85
C VAL A 314 -6.31 -11.39 -15.34
N GLU A 315 -7.27 -11.98 -16.05
CA GLU A 315 -7.28 -12.03 -17.51
C GLU A 315 -8.28 -11.00 -18.03
N ILE A 316 -7.82 -10.12 -18.93
CA ILE A 316 -8.67 -9.14 -19.62
C ILE A 316 -8.85 -9.63 -21.06
N LEU A 317 -10.10 -9.84 -21.48
CA LEU A 317 -10.45 -10.26 -22.83
C LEU A 317 -11.31 -9.19 -23.51
N PRO A 318 -10.69 -8.24 -24.26
CA PRO A 318 -11.42 -7.32 -25.11
C PRO A 318 -12.09 -8.06 -26.27
N TYR A 319 -13.31 -7.68 -26.61
CA TYR A 319 -14.07 -8.32 -27.69
C TYR A 319 -13.28 -8.33 -29.02
N GLY A 320 -13.11 -9.53 -29.58
CA GLY A 320 -12.38 -9.75 -30.83
C GLY A 320 -10.85 -9.71 -30.71
N ARG A 321 -10.28 -9.71 -29.49
CA ARG A 321 -8.84 -9.81 -29.23
C ARG A 321 -8.50 -11.05 -28.39
N GLU A 322 -7.21 -11.33 -28.24
CA GLU A 322 -6.74 -12.37 -27.33
C GLU A 322 -6.78 -11.87 -25.87
N ALA A 323 -6.94 -12.81 -24.93
CA ALA A 323 -6.91 -12.50 -23.51
C ALA A 323 -5.48 -12.08 -23.10
N VAL A 324 -5.39 -11.08 -22.24
CA VAL A 324 -4.12 -10.57 -21.70
C VAL A 324 -4.11 -10.79 -20.19
N THR A 325 -3.13 -11.53 -19.69
CA THR A 325 -2.91 -11.67 -18.26
C THR A 325 -2.21 -10.44 -17.72
N CYS A 326 -2.81 -9.80 -16.71
CA CYS A 326 -2.26 -8.63 -16.02
C CYS A 326 -2.17 -8.91 -14.53
N TYR A 327 -1.14 -8.42 -13.86
CA TYR A 327 -1.19 -8.31 -12.40
C TYR A 327 -2.13 -7.17 -12.00
N LYS A 328 -2.91 -7.34 -10.93
CA LYS A 328 -3.79 -6.29 -10.37
C LYS A 328 -3.00 -5.01 -10.06
N ASN A 329 -1.75 -5.15 -9.62
CA ASN A 329 -0.83 -4.02 -9.37
C ASN A 329 -0.40 -3.25 -10.62
N GLN A 330 -0.47 -3.85 -11.82
CA GLN A 330 -0.14 -3.15 -13.06
C GLN A 330 -1.28 -2.24 -13.54
N LEU A 331 -2.52 -2.63 -13.25
CA LEU A 331 -3.71 -1.87 -13.63
C LEU A 331 -3.75 -0.57 -12.83
N ALA A 332 -3.83 0.57 -13.54
CA ALA A 332 -3.86 1.89 -12.94
C ALA A 332 -5.06 2.08 -12.01
N ASP A 333 -6.20 1.47 -12.33
CA ASP A 333 -7.47 1.72 -11.64
C ASP A 333 -7.84 0.64 -10.61
N TYR A 334 -7.31 -0.60 -10.64
CA TYR A 334 -7.80 -1.70 -9.78
C TYR A 334 -7.71 -1.41 -8.27
N TRP A 335 -6.51 -1.11 -7.75
CA TRP A 335 -6.34 -0.80 -6.33
C TRP A 335 -6.87 0.59 -5.94
N PRO A 336 -6.77 1.63 -6.80
CA PRO A 336 -7.47 2.89 -6.54
C PRO A 336 -9.00 2.73 -6.43
N LEU A 337 -9.63 1.88 -7.24
CA LEU A 337 -11.06 1.55 -7.13
C LEU A 337 -11.37 0.87 -5.79
N HIS A 338 -10.55 -0.11 -5.38
CA HIS A 338 -10.67 -0.76 -4.07
C HIS A 338 -10.64 0.29 -2.95
N ASN A 339 -9.59 1.12 -2.90
CA ASN A 339 -9.40 2.11 -1.84
C ASN A 339 -10.51 3.17 -1.87
N ALA A 340 -10.96 3.59 -3.05
CA ALA A 340 -12.01 4.58 -3.20
C ALA A 340 -13.34 4.04 -2.66
N LEU A 341 -13.70 2.81 -3.02
CA LEU A 341 -14.92 2.18 -2.58
C LEU A 341 -14.95 2.00 -1.05
N PHE A 342 -13.88 1.47 -0.45
CA PHE A 342 -13.86 1.23 1.00
C PHE A 342 -13.75 2.49 1.83
N SER A 343 -13.01 3.52 1.37
CA SER A 343 -13.04 4.84 2.03
C SER A 343 -14.45 5.46 2.04
N LEU A 344 -15.23 5.30 0.96
CA LEU A 344 -16.62 5.77 0.90
C LEU A 344 -17.53 5.01 1.88
N PHE A 345 -17.32 3.71 2.07
CA PHE A 345 -18.03 2.94 3.09
C PHE A 345 -17.67 3.40 4.51
N GLU A 346 -16.38 3.53 4.81
CA GLU A 346 -15.89 3.96 6.13
C GLU A 346 -16.38 5.36 6.51
N GLU A 347 -16.43 6.28 5.55
CA GLU A 347 -16.92 7.65 5.75
C GLU A 347 -18.46 7.74 5.80
N GLY A 348 -19.19 6.64 5.57
CA GLY A 348 -20.65 6.63 5.55
C GLY A 348 -21.26 7.35 4.35
N ALA A 349 -20.54 7.46 3.23
CA ALA A 349 -20.96 8.21 2.04
C ALA A 349 -22.24 7.67 1.38
N PHE A 350 -22.61 6.42 1.69
CA PHE A 350 -23.82 5.75 1.19
C PHE A 350 -25.01 5.76 2.16
N GLY A 351 -24.83 6.27 3.39
CA GLY A 351 -25.89 6.30 4.41
C GLY A 351 -26.51 4.92 4.66
N ASP A 352 -27.84 4.86 4.75
CA ASP A 352 -28.59 3.63 5.02
C ASP A 352 -28.43 2.56 3.94
N ALA A 353 -28.05 2.94 2.71
CA ALA A 353 -27.89 2.01 1.59
C ALA A 353 -26.55 1.24 1.61
N ALA A 354 -25.61 1.58 2.49
CA ALA A 354 -24.27 0.99 2.52
C ALA A 354 -24.29 -0.55 2.56
N ASN A 355 -25.07 -1.12 3.49
CA ASN A 355 -25.14 -2.57 3.66
C ASN A 355 -25.77 -3.27 2.45
N ASP A 356 -26.77 -2.64 1.82
CA ASP A 356 -27.46 -3.21 0.67
C ASP A 356 -26.55 -3.18 -0.56
N ILE A 357 -25.89 -2.05 -0.85
CA ILE A 357 -24.89 -1.92 -1.92
C ILE A 357 -23.81 -3.01 -1.79
N TYR A 358 -23.22 -3.15 -0.59
CA TYR A 358 -22.16 -4.13 -0.36
C TYR A 358 -22.64 -5.57 -0.60
N ARG A 359 -23.84 -5.91 -0.10
CA ARG A 359 -24.44 -7.25 -0.28
C ARG A 359 -24.83 -7.53 -1.73
N GLU A 360 -25.36 -6.55 -2.43
CA GLU A 360 -25.72 -6.66 -3.85
C GLU A 360 -24.48 -6.87 -4.71
N TYR A 361 -23.40 -6.12 -4.46
CA TYR A 361 -22.12 -6.33 -5.15
C TYR A 361 -21.58 -7.74 -4.93
N ILE A 362 -21.54 -8.21 -3.68
CA ILE A 362 -21.14 -9.60 -3.39
C ILE A 362 -22.06 -10.59 -4.10
N GLY A 363 -23.37 -10.35 -4.10
CA GLY A 363 -24.34 -11.23 -4.75
C GLY A 363 -24.14 -11.37 -6.26
N MET A 364 -23.60 -10.34 -6.92
CA MET A 364 -23.32 -10.33 -8.36
C MET A 364 -21.93 -10.87 -8.74
N SER A 365 -21.07 -11.14 -7.75
CA SER A 365 -19.71 -11.59 -7.99
C SER A 365 -19.61 -13.06 -8.46
N ALA A 366 -18.70 -13.29 -9.41
CA ALA A 366 -18.28 -14.62 -9.82
C ALA A 366 -17.54 -15.36 -8.70
N ILE A 367 -16.70 -14.66 -7.91
CA ILE A 367 -16.07 -15.22 -6.70
C ILE A 367 -17.13 -15.76 -5.74
N TYR A 368 -18.16 -14.97 -5.44
CA TYR A 368 -19.23 -15.41 -4.54
C TYR A 368 -19.95 -16.65 -5.07
N SER A 369 -20.22 -16.68 -6.37
CA SER A 369 -20.82 -17.84 -7.04
C SER A 369 -19.98 -19.11 -6.87
N VAL A 370 -18.65 -19.02 -7.02
CA VAL A 370 -17.73 -20.14 -6.79
C VAL A 370 -17.71 -20.56 -5.32
N ILE A 371 -17.71 -19.60 -4.40
CA ILE A 371 -17.72 -19.86 -2.95
C ILE A 371 -18.99 -20.61 -2.54
N CYS A 372 -20.17 -20.22 -3.06
CA CYS A 372 -21.41 -20.94 -2.83
C CYS A 372 -21.30 -22.39 -3.31
N GLN A 373 -20.74 -22.64 -4.50
CA GLN A 373 -20.54 -24.00 -5.02
C GLN A 373 -19.58 -24.83 -4.17
N ILE A 374 -18.51 -24.22 -3.63
CA ILE A 374 -17.59 -24.89 -2.71
C ILE A 374 -18.31 -25.30 -1.43
N LYS A 375 -19.06 -24.37 -0.82
CA LYS A 375 -19.82 -24.62 0.42
C LYS A 375 -20.88 -25.70 0.24
N GLU A 376 -21.60 -25.71 -0.88
CA GLU A 376 -22.60 -26.73 -1.19
C GLU A 376 -22.00 -28.13 -1.32
N LYS A 377 -20.79 -28.25 -1.91
CA LYS A 377 -20.16 -29.55 -2.16
C LYS A 377 -19.36 -30.08 -0.98
N ASN A 378 -18.65 -29.19 -0.27
CA ASN A 378 -17.60 -29.58 0.67
C ASN A 378 -17.84 -29.07 2.10
N GLY A 379 -18.94 -28.35 2.35
CA GLY A 379 -19.24 -27.74 3.64
C GLY A 379 -18.43 -26.46 3.93
N ASN A 380 -18.66 -25.85 5.10
CA ASN A 380 -18.04 -24.57 5.46
C ASN A 380 -16.54 -24.66 5.71
N ASP A 381 -16.03 -25.81 6.14
CA ASP A 381 -14.61 -25.99 6.47
C ASP A 381 -13.69 -26.00 5.23
N ALA A 382 -14.27 -26.12 4.03
CA ALA A 382 -13.54 -26.12 2.76
C ALA A 382 -13.00 -24.76 2.33
N MET A 383 -13.31 -23.70 3.08
CA MET A 383 -12.85 -22.33 2.82
C MET A 383 -11.42 -22.09 3.32
N GLY A 384 -10.95 -22.86 4.30
CA GLY A 384 -9.64 -22.64 4.93
C GLY A 384 -8.49 -22.95 3.98
N GLY A 385 -7.76 -21.91 3.56
CA GLY A 385 -6.58 -22.06 2.70
C GLY A 385 -6.91 -22.42 1.24
N GLY A 386 -8.15 -22.18 0.81
CA GLY A 386 -8.52 -22.31 -0.60
C GLY A 386 -7.80 -21.27 -1.47
N VAL A 387 -7.42 -21.65 -2.68
CA VAL A 387 -6.80 -20.75 -3.66
C VAL A 387 -7.70 -20.66 -4.88
N LEU A 388 -8.16 -19.46 -5.24
CA LEU A 388 -8.93 -19.23 -6.45
C LEU A 388 -8.02 -18.85 -7.62
N SER A 389 -8.33 -19.38 -8.81
CA SER A 389 -7.67 -19.00 -10.06
C SER A 389 -8.03 -17.57 -10.47
N ALA A 390 -7.25 -17.03 -11.41
CA ALA A 390 -7.50 -15.71 -11.99
C ALA A 390 -8.91 -15.61 -12.57
N LEU A 391 -9.55 -14.45 -12.37
CA LEU A 391 -10.80 -14.09 -13.02
C LEU A 391 -10.55 -13.68 -14.46
N LEU A 392 -11.49 -14.03 -15.34
CA LEU A 392 -11.54 -13.56 -16.73
C LEU A 392 -12.61 -12.49 -16.87
N PHE A 393 -12.20 -11.28 -17.23
CA PHE A 393 -13.09 -10.16 -17.49
C PHE A 393 -13.29 -9.98 -18.99
N ASN A 394 -14.54 -10.10 -19.44
CA ASN A 394 -14.93 -9.82 -20.82
C ASN A 394 -15.19 -8.32 -20.94
N MET A 395 -14.42 -7.65 -21.79
CA MET A 395 -14.48 -6.20 -21.96
C MET A 395 -14.83 -5.84 -23.41
N ASP A 396 -15.31 -4.63 -23.63
CA ASP A 396 -15.59 -4.14 -24.98
C ASP A 396 -14.32 -4.01 -25.84
N SER A 397 -14.51 -3.97 -27.15
CA SER A 397 -13.39 -4.00 -28.13
C SER A 397 -12.46 -2.78 -28.06
N ASP A 398 -12.94 -1.68 -27.48
CA ASP A 398 -12.26 -0.41 -27.27
C ASP A 398 -11.73 -0.23 -25.84
N PHE A 399 -11.87 -1.24 -24.97
CA PHE A 399 -11.29 -1.22 -23.63
C PHE A 399 -9.78 -1.00 -23.67
N GLU A 400 -9.30 -0.05 -22.88
CA GLU A 400 -7.89 0.27 -22.72
C GLU A 400 -7.35 -0.37 -21.45
N ILE A 401 -6.35 -1.25 -21.59
CA ILE A 401 -5.58 -1.74 -20.45
C ILE A 401 -4.59 -0.63 -20.08
N ARG A 402 -4.76 -0.02 -18.91
CA ARG A 402 -3.95 1.10 -18.43
C ARG A 402 -3.52 0.93 -16.99
#